data_AF-A0A943BBL0-F1
#
_entry.id   AF-A0A943BBL0-F1
#
_cell.length_a   1.000
_cell.length_b   1.000
_cell.length_c   1.000
_cell.angle_alpha   90.00
_cell.angle_beta   90.00
_cell.angle_gamma   90.00
#
_symmetry.space_group_name_H-M   'P 1'
#
loop_
_entity.id
_entity.type
_entity.pdbx_description
1 polymer ?
#
loop_
_entity_poly.entity_id
_entity_poly.type
_entity_poly.pdbx_seq_one_letter_code
_entity_poly.pdbx_strand_id
1 'polypeptide(L)'
;MFEDLGLDRKDFNVPDGFFEFTLSTLEDIKGLKPYQIVEYKALCGDTSDNIPGVKGVGEKAVIPLLQEYGNIESIYDTIENLSSKEEKELKKFFKESLGIGRSPISYMLAEGVIALSSGEKINYNVIFDEVTEEDKALQPLFEEKLGKLRFPIRLSNAEDIEKLRNEEVYGVQLCAKESAFMSKELATIKTDIEFIANVNLDDIKLNINYDELKARLLDFEIKTLI
;
A
#
# COMPACT_ATOMS: atom_id res chain seq x y z
N MET A 1 21.02 14.60 -5.87
CA MET A 1 19.75 14.69 -5.12
C MET A 1 19.33 16.13 -4.89
N PHE A 2 20.08 16.95 -4.13
CA PHE A 2 19.75 18.38 -3.99
C PHE A 2 19.65 19.11 -5.34
N GLU A 3 20.66 18.95 -6.20
CA GLU A 3 20.67 19.53 -7.56
C GLU A 3 19.52 19.02 -8.43
N ASP A 4 19.18 17.72 -8.33
CA ASP A 4 18.08 17.10 -9.11
C ASP A 4 16.71 17.66 -8.71
N LEU A 5 16.57 18.13 -7.47
CA LEU A 5 15.35 18.72 -6.91
C LEU A 5 15.36 20.26 -6.99
N GLY A 6 16.43 20.87 -7.53
CA GLY A 6 16.59 22.32 -7.55
C GLY A 6 16.75 22.96 -6.17
N LEU A 7 17.19 22.19 -5.18
CA LEU A 7 17.42 22.63 -3.80
C LEU A 7 18.89 23.03 -3.61
N ASP A 8 19.15 24.10 -2.86
CA ASP A 8 20.53 24.46 -2.45
C ASP A 8 20.91 23.66 -1.20
N ARG A 9 22.01 22.90 -1.28
CA ARG A 9 22.57 22.15 -0.14
C ARG A 9 22.83 23.04 1.07
N LYS A 10 23.16 24.32 0.87
CA LYS A 10 23.47 25.27 1.94
C LYS A 10 22.27 25.57 2.83
N ASP A 11 21.05 25.33 2.34
CA ASP A 11 19.82 25.52 3.12
C ASP A 11 19.61 24.38 4.13
N PHE A 12 20.40 23.31 4.07
CA PHE A 12 20.28 22.13 4.92
C PHE A 12 21.49 21.97 5.84
N ASN A 13 21.22 21.78 7.13
CA ASN A 13 22.26 21.55 8.14
C ASN A 13 22.60 20.06 8.27
N VAL A 14 23.08 19.44 7.18
CA VAL A 14 23.41 18.00 7.13
C VAL A 14 24.85 17.74 6.66
N PRO A 15 25.53 16.69 7.16
CA PRO A 15 26.89 16.36 6.74
C PRO A 15 27.00 16.02 5.25
N ASP A 16 28.22 15.99 4.72
CA ASP A 16 28.48 15.64 3.32
C ASP A 16 28.05 14.20 3.00
N GLY A 17 27.34 14.04 1.88
CA GLY A 17 26.76 12.77 1.47
C GLY A 17 25.39 12.44 2.09
N PHE A 18 24.86 13.30 2.96
CA PHE A 18 23.54 13.10 3.57
C PHE A 18 22.46 13.94 2.89
N PHE A 19 21.25 13.39 2.86
CA PHE A 19 20.01 14.06 2.43
C PHE A 19 18.95 13.83 3.51
N GLU A 20 18.28 14.89 3.94
CA GLU A 20 17.22 14.79 4.95
C GLU A 20 15.86 14.62 4.29
N PHE A 21 15.11 13.59 4.70
CA PHE A 21 13.72 13.41 4.30
C PHE A 21 12.80 14.13 5.29
N THR A 22 12.42 15.34 4.94
CA THR A 22 11.33 16.12 5.57
C THR A 22 10.00 15.88 4.85
N LEU A 23 8.90 16.38 5.44
CA LEU A 23 7.57 16.36 4.83
C LEU A 23 7.57 17.00 3.42
N SER A 24 8.20 18.17 3.29
CA SER A 24 8.27 18.90 2.01
C SER A 24 9.10 18.12 0.99
N THR A 25 10.33 17.74 1.37
CA THR A 25 11.23 17.06 0.45
C THR A 25 10.68 15.71 0.00
N LEU A 26 9.90 15.01 0.84
CA LEU A 26 9.25 13.77 0.44
C LEU A 26 8.24 14.01 -0.68
N GLU A 27 7.39 15.03 -0.53
CA GLU A 27 6.41 15.39 -1.55
C GLU A 27 7.11 15.84 -2.84
N ASP A 28 8.21 16.58 -2.74
CA ASP A 28 8.99 17.02 -3.90
C ASP A 28 9.65 15.83 -4.65
N ILE A 29 10.16 14.83 -3.91
CA ILE A 29 10.85 13.66 -4.51
C ILE A 29 9.87 12.63 -5.06
N LYS A 30 8.84 12.31 -4.27
CA LYS A 30 7.95 11.18 -4.52
C LYS A 30 6.59 11.60 -5.06
N GLY A 31 6.21 12.87 -4.95
CA GLY A 31 4.87 13.34 -5.28
C GLY A 31 3.80 12.76 -4.34
N LEU A 32 4.20 12.29 -3.16
CA LEU A 32 3.33 11.59 -2.20
C LEU A 32 3.48 12.19 -0.81
N LYS A 33 2.38 12.19 -0.07
CA LYS A 33 2.37 12.55 1.36
C LYS A 33 2.89 11.39 2.21
N PRO A 34 3.41 11.63 3.42
CA PRO A 34 3.96 10.56 4.27
C PRO A 34 3.01 9.40 4.52
N TYR A 35 1.72 9.67 4.75
CA TYR A 35 0.73 8.62 4.97
C TYR A 35 0.52 7.73 3.74
N GLN A 36 0.80 8.24 2.53
CA GLN A 36 0.66 7.51 1.27
C GLN A 36 1.84 6.58 1.00
N ILE A 37 2.93 6.65 1.77
CA ILE A 37 4.06 5.72 1.61
C ILE A 37 3.65 4.28 1.94
N VAL A 38 2.76 4.12 2.92
CA VAL A 38 2.17 2.81 3.24
C VAL A 38 1.31 2.31 2.07
N GLU A 39 0.49 3.18 1.47
CA GLU A 39 -0.32 2.87 0.30
C GLU A 39 0.53 2.54 -0.93
N TYR A 40 1.66 3.23 -1.10
CA TYR A 40 2.64 2.97 -2.14
C TYR A 40 3.26 1.58 -1.98
N LYS A 41 3.71 1.24 -0.77
CA LYS A 41 4.26 -0.08 -0.46
C LYS A 41 3.20 -1.17 -0.62
N ALA A 42 1.94 -0.89 -0.32
CA ALA A 42 0.85 -1.85 -0.52
C ALA A 42 0.80 -2.36 -1.96
N LEU A 43 0.92 -1.46 -2.94
CA LEU A 43 0.86 -1.82 -4.36
C LEU A 43 2.21 -2.27 -4.93
N CYS A 44 3.32 -1.61 -4.58
CA CYS A 44 4.64 -1.92 -5.12
C CYS A 44 5.36 -3.08 -4.39
N GLY A 45 4.98 -3.37 -3.16
CA GLY A 45 5.71 -4.25 -2.25
C GLY A 45 6.99 -3.63 -1.70
N ASP A 46 7.72 -4.43 -0.93
CA ASP A 46 9.05 -4.14 -0.42
C ASP A 46 9.93 -5.38 -0.50
N THR A 47 10.85 -5.41 -1.47
CA THR A 47 11.74 -6.56 -1.67
C THR A 47 12.79 -6.72 -0.57
N SER A 48 13.18 -5.65 0.12
CA SER A 48 14.14 -5.72 1.24
C SER A 48 13.51 -6.40 2.45
N ASP A 49 12.24 -6.08 2.72
CA ASP A 49 11.49 -6.62 3.86
C ASP A 49 10.68 -7.88 3.51
N ASN A 50 10.87 -8.41 2.29
CA ASN A 50 10.10 -9.54 1.75
C ASN A 50 8.57 -9.33 1.82
N ILE A 51 8.13 -8.08 1.70
CA ILE A 51 6.72 -7.71 1.65
C ILE A 51 6.26 -7.79 0.20
N PRO A 52 5.26 -8.61 -0.14
CA PRO A 52 4.78 -8.73 -1.51
C PRO A 52 4.05 -7.47 -1.96
N GLY A 53 3.84 -7.34 -3.26
CA GLY A 53 3.04 -6.27 -3.86
C GLY A 53 2.22 -6.82 -5.01
N VAL A 54 1.53 -5.94 -5.74
CA VAL A 54 0.78 -6.33 -6.92
C VAL A 54 1.75 -6.55 -8.08
N LYS A 55 1.89 -7.81 -8.51
CA LYS A 55 2.81 -8.18 -9.59
C LYS A 55 2.46 -7.44 -10.88
N GLY A 56 3.42 -6.68 -11.42
CA GLY A 56 3.26 -5.92 -12.66
C GLY A 56 2.75 -4.49 -12.48
N VAL A 57 2.49 -4.07 -11.25
CA VAL A 57 2.15 -2.68 -10.90
C VAL A 57 3.36 -2.04 -10.21
N GLY A 58 3.85 -0.95 -10.77
CA GLY A 58 5.04 -0.25 -10.28
C GLY A 58 4.84 1.25 -10.12
N GLU A 59 5.87 1.93 -9.64
CA GLU A 59 5.87 3.35 -9.25
C GLU A 59 5.20 4.28 -10.28
N LYS A 60 5.45 4.05 -11.59
CA LYS A 60 4.87 4.85 -12.69
C LYS A 60 3.35 4.81 -12.78
N ALA A 61 2.71 3.75 -12.30
CA ALA A 61 1.26 3.65 -12.23
C ALA A 61 0.76 4.03 -10.83
N VAL A 62 1.48 3.67 -9.78
CA VAL A 62 1.05 3.85 -8.39
C VAL A 62 1.07 5.32 -7.97
N ILE A 63 2.11 6.10 -8.28
CA ILE A 63 2.19 7.51 -7.87
C ILE A 63 0.99 8.30 -8.41
N PRO A 64 0.68 8.31 -9.72
CA PRO A 64 -0.46 9.06 -10.24
C PRO A 64 -1.80 8.58 -9.67
N LEU A 65 -1.96 7.27 -9.44
CA LEU A 65 -3.17 6.74 -8.81
C LEU A 65 -3.32 7.22 -7.36
N LEU A 66 -2.25 7.23 -6.57
CA LEU A 66 -2.31 7.72 -5.19
C LEU A 66 -2.50 9.25 -5.13
N GLN A 67 -1.96 9.99 -6.09
CA GLN A 67 -2.24 11.43 -6.21
C GLN A 67 -3.72 11.71 -6.48
N GLU A 68 -4.35 10.89 -7.34
CA GLU A 68 -5.76 11.02 -7.70
C GLU A 68 -6.72 10.51 -6.61
N TYR A 69 -6.48 9.30 -6.10
CA TYR A 69 -7.43 8.58 -5.24
C TYR A 69 -7.04 8.59 -3.75
N GLY A 70 -5.81 8.99 -3.41
CA GLY A 70 -5.35 9.12 -2.03
C GLY A 70 -4.86 7.82 -1.37
N ASN A 71 -5.64 6.73 -1.45
CA ASN A 71 -5.37 5.44 -0.80
C ASN A 71 -5.79 4.24 -1.67
N ILE A 72 -5.34 3.03 -1.33
CA ILE A 72 -5.65 1.83 -2.13
C ILE A 72 -7.12 1.44 -2.11
N GLU A 73 -7.84 1.68 -1.01
CA GLU A 73 -9.27 1.39 -0.90
C GLU A 73 -10.05 2.16 -1.97
N SER A 74 -9.82 3.46 -2.08
CA SER A 74 -10.47 4.32 -3.08
C SER A 74 -10.09 3.95 -4.52
N ILE A 75 -8.87 3.43 -4.74
CA ILE A 75 -8.48 2.90 -6.05
C ILE A 75 -9.28 1.64 -6.36
N TYR A 76 -9.34 0.69 -5.43
CA TYR A 76 -10.08 -0.57 -5.59
C TYR A 76 -11.58 -0.32 -5.79
N ASP A 77 -12.19 0.56 -5.01
CA ASP A 77 -13.60 0.97 -5.16
C ASP A 77 -13.91 1.52 -6.56
N THR A 78 -12.92 2.13 -7.22
CA THR A 78 -13.07 2.71 -8.57
C THR A 78 -12.89 1.67 -9.69
N ILE A 79 -12.04 0.65 -9.48
CA ILE A 79 -11.72 -0.34 -10.53
C ILE A 79 -12.58 -1.60 -10.46
N GLU A 80 -13.25 -1.83 -9.34
CA GLU A 80 -14.10 -2.99 -9.10
C GLU A 80 -15.48 -2.84 -9.77
N ASN A 81 -16.08 -3.97 -10.16
CA ASN A 81 -17.43 -4.06 -10.74
C ASN A 81 -17.71 -3.18 -11.97
N LEU A 82 -16.67 -2.83 -12.74
CA LEU A 82 -16.83 -2.03 -13.94
C LEU A 82 -17.47 -2.83 -15.09
N SER A 83 -18.45 -2.23 -15.77
CA SER A 83 -18.87 -2.72 -17.07
C SER A 83 -17.74 -2.54 -18.09
N SER A 84 -17.77 -3.30 -19.19
CA SER A 84 -16.77 -3.18 -20.25
C SER A 84 -16.70 -1.79 -20.90
N LYS A 85 -17.74 -0.96 -20.74
CA LYS A 85 -17.75 0.43 -21.20
C LYS A 85 -17.01 1.33 -20.22
N GLU A 86 -17.34 1.23 -18.93
CA GLU A 86 -16.71 2.02 -17.87
C GLU A 86 -15.22 1.70 -17.76
N GLU A 87 -14.83 0.42 -17.87
CA GLU A 87 -13.42 0.02 -17.87
C GLU A 87 -12.64 0.67 -19.03
N LYS A 88 -13.24 0.80 -20.21
CA LYS A 88 -12.61 1.48 -21.36
C LYS A 88 -12.47 2.98 -21.11
N GLU A 89 -13.48 3.61 -20.55
CA GLU A 89 -13.46 5.04 -20.21
C GLU A 89 -12.42 5.32 -19.13
N LEU A 90 -12.33 4.48 -18.10
CA LEU A 90 -11.34 4.60 -17.04
C LEU A 90 -9.91 4.37 -17.55
N LYS A 91 -9.70 3.37 -18.42
CA LYS A 91 -8.40 3.17 -19.09
C LYS A 91 -7.99 4.39 -19.92
N LYS A 92 -8.94 5.06 -20.57
CA LYS A 92 -8.70 6.30 -21.31
C LYS A 92 -8.30 7.43 -20.36
N PHE A 93 -9.04 7.61 -19.26
CA PHE A 93 -8.72 8.59 -18.22
C PHE A 93 -7.33 8.37 -17.63
N PHE A 94 -6.97 7.13 -17.26
CA PHE A 94 -5.63 6.80 -16.76
C PHE A 94 -4.52 7.19 -17.74
N LYS A 95 -4.74 6.97 -19.04
CA LYS A 95 -3.76 7.31 -20.06
C LYS A 95 -3.66 8.81 -20.32
N GLU A 96 -4.79 9.49 -20.45
CA GLU A 96 -4.87 10.89 -20.90
C GLU A 96 -4.66 11.88 -19.75
N SER A 97 -5.26 11.63 -18.59
CA SER A 97 -5.21 12.53 -17.43
C SER A 97 -4.06 12.19 -16.49
N LEU A 98 -3.82 10.90 -16.23
CA LEU A 98 -2.79 10.47 -15.26
C LEU A 98 -1.46 10.06 -15.90
N GLY A 99 -1.36 10.07 -17.24
CA GLY A 99 -0.13 9.70 -17.96
C GLY A 99 0.26 8.22 -17.84
N ILE A 100 -0.64 7.36 -17.38
CA ILE A 100 -0.38 5.93 -17.16
C ILE A 100 -0.45 5.19 -18.51
N GLY A 101 0.73 4.88 -19.08
CA GLY A 101 0.82 4.28 -20.42
C GLY A 101 0.23 2.87 -20.53
N ARG A 102 0.42 2.03 -19.51
CA ARG A 102 -0.18 0.67 -19.42
C ARG A 102 -1.11 0.64 -18.22
N SER A 103 -2.40 0.39 -18.46
CA SER A 103 -3.40 0.33 -17.40
C SER A 103 -3.06 -0.79 -16.40
N PRO A 104 -3.06 -0.49 -15.08
CA PRO A 104 -2.80 -1.49 -14.05
C PRO A 104 -4.04 -2.32 -13.68
N ILE A 105 -5.23 -1.99 -14.19
CA ILE A 105 -6.51 -2.61 -13.78
C ILE A 105 -6.45 -4.14 -13.82
N SER A 106 -6.00 -4.72 -14.94
CA SER A 106 -5.92 -6.18 -15.08
C SER A 106 -4.92 -6.84 -14.13
N TYR A 107 -3.88 -6.11 -13.71
CA TYR A 107 -2.91 -6.60 -12.75
C TYR A 107 -3.42 -6.47 -11.32
N MET A 108 -4.17 -5.40 -11.02
CA MET A 108 -4.77 -5.15 -9.70
C MET A 108 -5.97 -6.05 -9.40
N LEU A 109 -6.66 -6.53 -10.44
CA LEU A 109 -7.77 -7.48 -10.37
C LEU A 109 -7.36 -8.91 -10.75
N ALA A 110 -6.05 -9.22 -10.73
CA ALA A 110 -5.56 -10.54 -11.09
C ALA A 110 -6.00 -11.61 -10.08
N GLU A 111 -6.43 -12.76 -10.60
CA GLU A 111 -6.93 -13.91 -9.84
C GLU A 111 -5.85 -14.51 -8.92
N GLY A 112 -6.29 -15.16 -7.85
CA GLY A 112 -5.43 -16.00 -7.02
C GLY A 112 -5.40 -17.43 -7.54
N VAL A 113 -4.41 -18.20 -7.12
CA VAL A 113 -4.21 -19.59 -7.55
C VAL A 113 -4.02 -20.50 -6.35
N ILE A 114 -4.81 -21.56 -6.26
CA ILE A 114 -4.67 -22.63 -5.28
C ILE A 114 -4.03 -23.81 -6.00
N ALA A 115 -2.89 -24.28 -5.49
CA ALA A 115 -2.22 -25.48 -5.97
C ALA A 115 -2.62 -26.66 -5.08
N LEU A 116 -3.13 -27.72 -5.71
CA LEU A 116 -3.52 -28.96 -5.03
C LEU A 116 -2.36 -29.95 -4.96
N SER A 117 -2.47 -30.95 -4.09
CA SER A 117 -1.47 -32.01 -3.94
C SER A 117 -1.32 -32.90 -5.18
N SER A 118 -2.34 -32.99 -6.05
CA SER A 118 -2.24 -33.61 -7.37
C SER A 118 -1.37 -32.86 -8.37
N GLY A 119 -1.06 -31.59 -8.10
CA GLY A 119 -0.41 -30.66 -9.03
C GLY A 119 -1.39 -29.85 -9.89
N GLU A 120 -2.70 -30.10 -9.78
CA GLU A 120 -3.72 -29.25 -10.39
C GLU A 120 -3.76 -27.85 -9.77
N LYS A 121 -4.26 -26.87 -10.53
CA LYS A 121 -4.36 -25.47 -10.12
C LYS A 121 -5.78 -24.98 -10.30
N ILE A 122 -6.31 -24.38 -9.25
CA ILE A 122 -7.62 -23.76 -9.22
C ILE A 122 -7.44 -22.25 -9.15
N ASN A 123 -8.12 -21.51 -10.02
CA ASN A 123 -8.17 -20.06 -9.92
C ASN A 123 -9.35 -19.62 -9.05
N TYR A 124 -9.14 -18.56 -8.28
CA TYR A 124 -10.18 -17.95 -7.47
C TYR A 124 -10.13 -16.43 -7.57
N ASN A 125 -11.27 -15.80 -7.39
CA ASN A 125 -11.41 -14.35 -7.36
C ASN A 125 -12.03 -13.89 -6.06
N VAL A 126 -11.67 -12.68 -5.64
CA VAL A 126 -12.42 -11.96 -4.60
C VAL A 126 -13.79 -11.62 -5.15
N ILE A 127 -14.81 -11.76 -4.30
CA ILE A 127 -16.15 -11.32 -4.62
C ILE A 127 -16.18 -9.80 -4.51
N PHE A 128 -16.30 -9.14 -5.65
CA PHE A 128 -16.46 -7.69 -5.73
C PHE A 128 -17.94 -7.29 -5.73
N ASP A 129 -18.81 -8.17 -6.21
CA ASP A 129 -20.25 -7.95 -6.33
C ASP A 129 -21.01 -8.39 -5.06
N GLU A 130 -22.34 -8.47 -5.17
CA GLU A 130 -23.16 -8.96 -4.07
C GLU A 130 -22.84 -10.43 -3.74
N VAL A 131 -22.51 -10.69 -2.48
CA VAL A 131 -22.25 -12.04 -1.98
C VAL A 131 -23.56 -12.83 -1.93
N THR A 132 -23.66 -13.85 -2.78
CA THR A 132 -24.85 -14.69 -2.89
C THR A 132 -24.95 -15.67 -1.70
N GLU A 133 -26.12 -16.28 -1.51
CA GLU A 133 -26.29 -17.32 -0.48
C GLU A 133 -25.41 -18.57 -0.75
N GLU A 134 -25.16 -18.88 -2.01
CA GLU A 134 -24.24 -19.97 -2.40
C GLU A 134 -22.80 -19.65 -1.99
N ASP A 135 -22.36 -18.40 -2.22
CA ASP A 135 -21.03 -17.97 -1.80
C ASP A 135 -20.85 -18.07 -0.29
N LYS A 136 -21.86 -17.62 0.48
CA LYS A 136 -21.85 -17.69 1.95
C LYS A 136 -21.75 -19.13 2.44
N ALA A 137 -22.43 -20.07 1.78
CA ALA A 137 -22.38 -21.48 2.13
C ALA A 137 -21.00 -22.11 1.84
N LEU A 138 -20.25 -21.57 0.88
CA LEU A 138 -18.92 -22.06 0.51
C LEU A 138 -17.77 -21.39 1.29
N GLN A 139 -17.95 -20.19 1.84
CA GLN A 139 -16.88 -19.51 2.60
C GLN A 139 -16.28 -20.38 3.73
N PRO A 140 -17.06 -21.13 4.55
CA PRO A 140 -16.48 -21.97 5.59
C PRO A 140 -15.53 -23.05 5.06
N LEU A 141 -15.81 -23.61 3.87
CA LEU A 141 -14.90 -24.56 3.22
C LEU A 141 -13.58 -23.87 2.84
N PHE A 142 -13.66 -22.67 2.29
CA PHE A 142 -12.47 -21.92 1.89
C PHE A 142 -11.64 -21.52 3.11
N GLU A 143 -12.26 -21.09 4.20
CA GLU A 143 -11.55 -20.78 5.45
C GLU A 143 -10.92 -22.02 6.09
N GLU A 144 -11.58 -23.18 6.02
CA GLU A 144 -11.02 -24.46 6.48
C GLU A 144 -9.75 -24.84 5.68
N LYS A 145 -9.81 -24.70 4.34
CA LYS A 145 -8.74 -25.15 3.44
C LYS A 145 -7.60 -24.15 3.27
N LEU A 146 -7.90 -22.85 3.29
CA LEU A 146 -6.95 -21.77 2.98
C LEU A 146 -6.57 -20.94 4.21
N GLY A 147 -7.28 -21.13 5.34
CA GLY A 147 -7.16 -20.31 6.52
C GLY A 147 -8.03 -19.05 6.46
N LYS A 148 -7.89 -18.19 7.47
CA LYS A 148 -8.70 -16.97 7.59
C LYS A 148 -8.50 -16.05 6.39
N LEU A 149 -9.57 -15.81 5.65
CA LEU A 149 -9.59 -14.92 4.50
C LEU A 149 -9.93 -13.48 4.90
N ARG A 150 -9.33 -12.51 4.21
CA ARG A 150 -9.61 -11.08 4.42
C ARG A 150 -10.84 -10.62 3.63
N PHE A 151 -11.05 -11.22 2.45
CA PHE A 151 -12.18 -10.97 1.57
C PHE A 151 -12.86 -12.29 1.21
N PRO A 152 -14.19 -12.30 1.01
CA PRO A 152 -14.87 -13.48 0.53
C PRO A 152 -14.43 -13.80 -0.90
N ILE A 153 -14.28 -15.09 -1.20
CA ILE A 153 -13.80 -15.56 -2.51
C ILE A 153 -14.83 -16.44 -3.20
N ARG A 154 -14.74 -16.52 -4.53
CA ARG A 154 -15.53 -17.42 -5.39
C ARG A 154 -14.62 -18.17 -6.34
N LEU A 155 -14.91 -19.45 -6.55
CA LEU A 155 -14.27 -20.27 -7.59
C LEU A 155 -15.02 -20.15 -8.91
N SER A 156 -14.30 -20.28 -10.03
CA SER A 156 -14.88 -20.05 -11.36
C SER A 156 -15.81 -21.17 -11.84
N ASN A 157 -15.74 -22.38 -11.27
CA ASN A 157 -16.58 -23.50 -11.69
C ASN A 157 -16.85 -24.49 -10.53
N ALA A 158 -17.88 -25.34 -10.71
CA ALA A 158 -18.30 -26.31 -9.71
C ALA A 158 -17.32 -27.49 -9.55
N GLU A 159 -16.60 -27.85 -10.62
CA GLU A 159 -15.61 -28.94 -10.61
C GLU A 159 -14.45 -28.61 -9.65
N ASP A 160 -13.98 -27.36 -9.65
CA ASP A 160 -12.93 -26.86 -8.77
C ASP A 160 -13.35 -26.89 -7.30
N ILE A 161 -14.65 -26.68 -7.01
CA ILE A 161 -15.18 -26.81 -5.65
C ILE A 161 -15.06 -28.28 -5.19
N GLU A 162 -15.41 -29.24 -6.04
CA GLU A 162 -15.28 -30.66 -5.72
C GLU A 162 -13.82 -31.08 -5.53
N LYS A 163 -12.92 -30.60 -6.41
CA LYS A 163 -11.47 -30.83 -6.27
C LYS A 163 -10.94 -30.29 -4.94
N LEU A 164 -11.27 -29.05 -4.60
CA LEU A 164 -10.83 -28.44 -3.33
C LEU A 164 -11.35 -29.19 -2.10
N ARG A 165 -12.56 -29.76 -2.15
CA ARG A 165 -13.10 -30.59 -1.06
C ARG A 165 -12.28 -31.86 -0.87
N ASN A 166 -12.00 -32.57 -1.97
CA ASN A 166 -11.44 -33.91 -1.94
C ASN A 166 -9.91 -33.93 -1.83
N GLU A 167 -9.24 -32.85 -2.22
CA GLU A 167 -7.77 -32.77 -2.22
C GLU A 167 -7.21 -31.89 -1.11
N GLU A 168 -5.93 -32.11 -0.81
CA GLU A 168 -5.17 -31.26 0.09
C GLU A 168 -4.57 -30.08 -0.68
N VAL A 169 -4.58 -28.91 -0.05
CA VAL A 169 -3.95 -27.70 -0.60
C VAL A 169 -2.44 -27.79 -0.35
N TYR A 170 -1.67 -27.78 -1.43
CA TYR A 170 -0.21 -27.76 -1.39
C TYR A 170 0.34 -26.33 -1.21
N GLY A 171 -0.31 -25.34 -1.82
CA GLY A 171 0.09 -23.96 -1.70
C GLY A 171 -0.92 -22.98 -2.28
N VAL A 172 -0.81 -21.71 -1.86
CA VAL A 172 -1.73 -20.65 -2.30
C VAL A 172 -0.90 -19.46 -2.76
N GLN A 173 -1.16 -19.03 -3.99
CA GLN A 173 -0.74 -17.74 -4.49
C GLN A 173 -1.91 -16.77 -4.34
N LEU A 174 -1.71 -15.74 -3.52
CA LEU A 174 -2.73 -14.72 -3.30
C LEU A 174 -3.08 -13.99 -4.59
N CYS A 175 -4.34 -13.62 -4.72
CA CYS A 175 -4.77 -12.68 -5.75
C CYS A 175 -4.18 -11.29 -5.49
N ALA A 176 -4.31 -10.41 -6.47
CA ALA A 176 -3.71 -9.08 -6.40
C ALA A 176 -4.24 -8.22 -5.24
N LYS A 177 -5.55 -8.23 -4.99
CA LYS A 177 -6.16 -7.44 -3.89
C LYS A 177 -5.67 -7.92 -2.53
N GLU A 178 -5.71 -9.21 -2.25
CA GLU A 178 -5.23 -9.79 -1.00
C GLU A 178 -3.77 -9.46 -0.78
N SER A 179 -2.94 -9.58 -1.82
CA SER A 179 -1.53 -9.23 -1.75
C SER A 179 -1.34 -7.75 -1.41
N ALA A 180 -2.13 -6.85 -2.00
CA ALA A 180 -2.03 -5.41 -1.73
C ALA A 180 -2.41 -5.07 -0.28
N PHE A 181 -3.52 -5.59 0.21
CA PHE A 181 -3.99 -5.31 1.57
C PHE A 181 -3.13 -5.98 2.64
N MET A 182 -2.60 -7.17 2.37
CA MET A 182 -1.61 -7.81 3.25
C MET A 182 -0.31 -6.99 3.30
N SER A 183 0.15 -6.50 2.15
CA SER A 183 1.31 -5.63 2.06
C SER A 183 1.13 -4.33 2.83
N LYS A 184 -0.04 -3.70 2.70
CA LYS A 184 -0.42 -2.52 3.48
C LYS A 184 -0.31 -2.78 4.98
N GLU A 185 -0.87 -3.89 5.45
CA GLU A 185 -0.84 -4.27 6.87
C GLU A 185 0.59 -4.48 7.36
N LEU A 186 1.43 -5.18 6.60
CA LEU A 186 2.83 -5.45 6.94
C LEU A 186 3.68 -4.18 6.94
N ALA A 187 3.41 -3.25 6.02
CA ALA A 187 4.11 -1.97 5.93
C ALA A 187 3.63 -0.93 6.95
N THR A 188 2.49 -1.16 7.60
CA THR A 188 1.93 -0.22 8.58
C THR A 188 2.65 -0.34 9.91
N ILE A 189 3.35 0.73 10.31
CA ILE A 189 3.92 0.85 11.64
C ILE A 189 2.78 1.10 12.63
N LYS A 190 2.69 0.28 13.67
CA LYS A 190 1.73 0.41 14.76
C LYS A 190 2.46 0.83 16.03
N THR A 191 1.95 1.85 16.71
CA THR A 191 2.41 2.22 18.05
C THR A 191 1.96 1.16 19.04
N ASP A 192 2.90 0.44 19.63
CA ASP A 192 2.69 -0.62 20.62
C ASP A 192 2.76 -0.12 22.08
N ILE A 193 2.94 1.19 22.26
CA ILE A 193 3.05 1.84 23.57
C ILE A 193 1.72 2.51 23.93
N GLU A 194 0.93 1.87 24.80
CA GLU A 194 -0.40 2.34 25.20
C GLU A 194 -0.39 3.78 25.76
N PHE A 195 0.63 4.15 26.53
CA PHE A 195 0.73 5.46 27.18
C PHE A 195 0.77 6.63 26.18
N ILE A 196 1.29 6.41 24.97
CA ILE A 196 1.38 7.44 23.92
C ILE A 196 0.40 7.21 22.78
N ALA A 197 -0.45 6.18 22.85
CA ALA A 197 -1.35 5.82 21.75
C ALA A 197 -2.33 6.95 21.37
N ASN A 198 -2.66 7.82 22.34
CA ASN A 198 -3.54 8.98 22.13
C ASN A 198 -2.82 10.33 22.25
N VAL A 199 -1.49 10.34 22.28
CA VAL A 199 -0.69 11.57 22.40
C VAL A 199 -0.32 12.04 21.00
N ASN A 200 -0.72 13.26 20.64
CA ASN A 200 -0.36 13.86 19.37
C ASN A 200 1.08 14.42 19.42
N LEU A 201 1.78 14.48 18.30
CA LEU A 201 3.10 15.12 18.19
C LEU A 201 3.08 16.56 18.73
N ASP A 202 1.98 17.28 18.50
CA ASP A 202 1.80 18.64 19.00
C ASP A 202 1.75 18.70 20.53
N ASP A 203 1.27 17.65 21.21
CA ASP A 203 1.20 17.57 22.67
C ASP A 203 2.59 17.39 23.31
N ILE A 204 3.54 16.81 22.56
CA ILE A 204 4.92 16.54 23.01
C ILE A 204 5.86 17.67 22.57
N LYS A 205 5.38 18.61 21.74
CA LYS A 205 6.22 19.68 21.21
C LYS A 205 6.76 20.54 22.33
N LEU A 206 8.08 20.52 22.49
CA LEU A 206 8.77 21.40 23.45
C LEU A 206 8.63 22.85 22.95
N ASN A 207 7.84 23.64 23.66
CA ASN A 207 7.78 25.09 23.47
C ASN A 207 8.98 25.75 24.15
N ILE A 208 10.16 25.58 23.54
CA ILE A 208 11.41 26.18 24.02
C ILE A 208 11.36 27.69 23.74
N ASN A 209 11.49 28.50 24.78
CA ASN A 209 11.75 29.92 24.62
C ASN A 209 13.20 30.12 24.19
N TYR A 210 13.42 30.22 22.88
CA TYR A 210 14.76 30.34 22.30
C TYR A 210 15.47 31.64 22.71
N ASP A 211 14.73 32.72 22.99
CA ASP A 211 15.33 33.98 23.44
C ASP A 211 15.92 33.84 24.85
N GLU A 212 15.16 33.23 25.77
CA GLU A 212 15.64 32.93 27.13
C GLU A 212 16.78 31.90 27.12
N LEU A 213 16.70 30.87 26.26
CA LEU A 213 17.77 29.88 26.11
C LEU A 213 19.06 30.55 25.65
N LYS A 214 19.00 31.44 24.64
CA LYS A 214 20.16 32.19 24.15
C LYS A 214 20.74 33.10 25.22
N ALA A 215 19.90 33.80 25.98
CA ALA A 215 20.33 34.65 27.09
C ALA A 215 21.12 33.84 28.14
N ARG A 216 20.62 32.66 28.54
CA ARG A 216 21.33 31.80 29.49
C ARG A 216 22.62 31.22 28.94
N LEU A 217 22.65 30.81 27.67
CA LEU A 217 23.89 30.33 27.04
C LEU A 217 24.97 31.42 27.01
N LEU A 218 24.59 32.69 26.84
CA LEU A 218 25.50 33.83 26.93
C LEU A 218 26.03 34.02 28.36
N ASP A 219 25.16 33.92 29.37
CA ASP A 219 25.54 34.01 30.79
C ASP A 219 26.55 32.93 31.19
N PHE A 220 26.46 31.74 30.59
CA PHE A 220 27.42 30.65 30.78
C PHE A 220 28.65 30.72 29.87
N GLU A 221 28.79 31.79 29.08
CA GLU A 221 29.87 31.99 28.09
C GLU A 221 29.94 30.91 26.99
N ILE A 222 28.86 30.15 26.76
CA ILE A 222 28.77 29.11 25.73
C ILE A 222 28.39 29.74 24.39
N LYS A 223 29.35 30.43 23.77
CA LYS A 223 29.14 31.21 22.53
C LYS A 223 29.01 30.36 21.26
N THR A 224 29.36 29.07 21.31
CA THR A 224 29.41 28.18 20.16
C THR A 224 28.05 27.59 19.76
N LEU A 225 27.03 27.72 20.62
CA LEU A 225 25.69 27.14 20.42
C LEU A 225 24.60 28.22 20.21
N ILE A 226 25.00 29.48 20.02
CA ILE A 226 24.11 30.64 19.89
C ILE A 226 24.09 31.13 18.43
#